data_AF-A0A1S3IV42-F1
#
_entry.id   AF-A0A1S3IV42-F1
#
_cell.length_a   1.000
_cell.length_b   1.000
_cell.length_c   1.000
_cell.angle_alpha   90.00
_cell.angle_beta   90.00
_cell.angle_gamma   90.00
#
_symmetry.space_group_name_H-M   'P 1'
#
loop_
_entity.id
_entity.type
_entity.pdbx_description
1 polymer ?
#
loop_
_entity_poly.entity_id
_entity_poly.type
_entity_poly.pdbx_seq_one_letter_code
_entity_poly.pdbx_strand_id
1 'polypeptide(L)'
;MNLSLFVFSCLLTLNSIQGHTWTGWYDRDNPSGNGDYETLYDQKKLGYVCGGCKPIGAECRVRGSTSTFTRWSGTAPDTLAIHCLPTKGLACVNSQQADGYCNDYEIRYLCPTTSGTWTSYLDRDNPSGDGDFETVADFRDDGVNLCSGGRPMCAHCRDRVSYLHYYATGDTYNTNHDCSWENGLACSTAVNGGTCKDYEAQFKCPTICTCSSCSCATWTSWLNRDNQGGSGDWELVGPTGHNPCSGHEPIDIQCRVRGTNQPWDQAGQVIRVKCTPSEGFACVNSEQRSGYCYDYEVRFLCP
;
A
#
# COMPACT_ATOMS: atom_id res chain seq x y z
N MET A 1 39.22 -47.66 -2.22
CA MET A 1 38.95 -46.24 -2.51
C MET A 1 37.58 -46.16 -3.14
N ASN A 2 36.53 -45.99 -2.33
CA ASN A 2 35.16 -45.87 -2.81
C ASN A 2 34.71 -44.42 -2.62
N LEU A 3 34.52 -43.73 -3.75
CA LEU A 3 34.01 -42.37 -3.81
C LEU A 3 32.48 -42.45 -3.67
N SER A 4 31.95 -42.12 -2.49
CA SER A 4 30.50 -41.94 -2.31
C SER A 4 30.12 -40.56 -2.82
N LEU A 5 29.41 -40.51 -3.94
CA LEU A 5 28.68 -39.32 -4.40
C LEU A 5 27.49 -39.09 -3.46
N PHE A 6 27.58 -38.05 -2.63
CA PHE A 6 26.42 -37.50 -1.94
C PHE A 6 25.59 -36.68 -2.93
N VAL A 7 24.46 -37.24 -3.36
CA VAL A 7 23.41 -36.49 -4.06
C VAL A 7 22.64 -35.68 -3.02
N PHE A 8 22.89 -34.37 -2.97
CA PHE A 8 22.04 -33.44 -2.22
C PHE A 8 20.69 -33.33 -2.94
N SER A 9 19.69 -34.10 -2.50
CA SER A 9 18.30 -33.90 -2.90
C SER A 9 17.72 -32.76 -2.08
N CYS A 10 17.89 -31.53 -2.57
CA CYS A 10 17.18 -30.36 -2.07
C CYS A 10 15.74 -30.40 -2.62
N LEU A 11 14.88 -31.18 -1.98
CA LEU A 11 13.43 -31.13 -2.20
C LEU A 11 12.85 -29.99 -1.35
N LEU A 12 13.22 -28.75 -1.67
CA LEU A 12 12.37 -27.60 -1.37
C LEU A 12 11.28 -27.60 -2.44
N THR A 13 10.12 -28.15 -2.09
CA THR A 13 8.90 -27.94 -2.87
C THR A 13 8.54 -26.46 -2.75
N LEU A 14 9.09 -25.67 -3.66
CA LEU A 14 8.56 -24.36 -4.02
C LEU A 14 7.12 -24.60 -4.44
N ASN A 15 6.17 -24.37 -3.53
CA ASN A 15 4.83 -23.97 -3.92
C ASN A 15 4.93 -22.57 -4.55
N SER A 16 5.55 -22.52 -5.73
CA SER A 16 5.49 -21.39 -6.64
C SER A 16 4.07 -21.40 -7.19
N ILE A 17 3.20 -20.60 -6.57
CA ILE A 17 2.07 -20.07 -7.30
C ILE A 17 2.70 -19.18 -8.37
N GLN A 18 2.71 -19.64 -9.63
CA GLN A 18 3.12 -18.82 -10.76
C GLN A 18 2.27 -17.53 -10.78
N GLY A 19 2.81 -16.45 -10.21
CA GLY A 19 2.19 -15.13 -10.26
C GLY A 19 2.40 -14.23 -9.05
N HIS A 20 2.70 -14.73 -7.84
CA HIS A 20 2.96 -13.87 -6.67
C HIS A 20 3.92 -14.57 -5.70
N THR A 21 4.76 -13.79 -5.00
CA THR A 21 5.79 -14.36 -4.13
C THR A 21 5.70 -13.76 -2.74
N TRP A 22 5.67 -14.62 -1.72
CA TRP A 22 5.79 -14.18 -0.34
C TRP A 22 7.22 -13.73 -0.03
N THR A 23 7.36 -12.64 0.70
CA THR A 23 8.64 -12.29 1.34
C THR A 23 8.99 -13.33 2.41
N GLY A 24 10.23 -13.24 2.92
CA GLY A 24 10.52 -13.76 4.25
C GLY A 24 9.67 -13.06 5.31
N TRP A 25 9.68 -13.61 6.52
CA TRP A 25 9.09 -12.95 7.67
C TRP A 25 9.96 -11.77 8.12
N TYR A 26 9.30 -10.66 8.44
CA TYR A 26 9.85 -9.47 9.05
C TYR A 26 9.43 -9.46 10.52
N ASP A 27 10.41 -9.23 11.38
CA ASP A 27 10.35 -9.19 12.84
C ASP A 27 11.34 -8.09 13.21
N ARG A 28 10.87 -6.85 13.06
CA ARG A 28 11.72 -5.65 13.09
C ARG A 28 11.76 -5.07 14.50
N ASP A 29 10.62 -5.02 15.15
CA ASP A 29 10.45 -4.58 16.52
C ASP A 29 10.26 -5.79 17.43
N ASN A 30 10.61 -5.65 18.71
CA ASN A 30 10.29 -6.67 19.71
C ASN A 30 9.28 -6.04 20.69
N PRO A 31 8.44 -6.83 21.38
CA PRO A 31 7.40 -6.33 22.29
C PRO A 31 8.01 -5.65 23.52
N SER A 32 8.41 -4.40 23.35
CA SER A 32 9.17 -3.61 24.30
C SER A 32 8.74 -2.15 24.24
N GLY A 33 8.97 -1.39 25.31
CA GLY A 33 8.45 -0.02 25.41
C GLY A 33 6.92 0.03 25.30
N ASN A 34 6.40 0.51 24.18
CA ASN A 34 4.97 0.78 23.98
C ASN A 34 4.19 -0.36 23.32
N GLY A 35 4.84 -1.40 22.81
CA GLY A 35 4.17 -2.47 22.10
C GLY A 35 5.10 -3.19 21.14
N ASP A 36 4.51 -3.76 20.10
CA ASP A 36 5.21 -4.45 19.03
C ASP A 36 4.72 -3.90 17.67
N TYR A 37 5.66 -3.41 16.86
CA TYR A 37 5.37 -2.56 15.69
C TYR A 37 6.04 -3.03 14.39
N GLU A 38 5.39 -4.01 13.77
CA GLU A 38 5.70 -4.52 12.43
C GLU A 38 5.08 -3.68 11.30
N THR A 39 5.31 -2.36 11.34
CA THR A 39 4.72 -1.42 10.38
C THR A 39 5.45 -1.44 9.03
N LEU A 40 4.70 -1.32 7.94
CA LEU A 40 5.29 -1.21 6.60
C LEU A 40 6.15 0.05 6.46
N TYR A 41 5.71 1.15 7.08
CA TYR A 41 6.42 2.43 7.08
C TYR A 41 7.85 2.28 7.58
N ASP A 42 8.01 1.64 8.74
CA ASP A 42 9.34 1.44 9.30
C ASP A 42 10.14 0.36 8.57
N GLN A 43 9.48 -0.70 8.09
CA GLN A 43 10.16 -1.74 7.32
C GLN A 43 10.80 -1.16 6.04
N LYS A 44 10.17 -0.17 5.40
CA LYS A 44 10.71 0.52 4.22
C LYS A 44 12.01 1.29 4.49
N LYS A 45 12.28 1.67 5.74
CA LYS A 45 13.54 2.36 6.12
C LYS A 45 14.76 1.45 5.99
N LEU A 46 14.56 0.13 6.06
CA LEU A 46 15.60 -0.88 5.86
C LEU A 46 15.79 -1.26 4.38
N GLY A 47 14.89 -0.80 3.51
CA GLY A 47 14.92 -1.06 2.07
C GLY A 47 13.53 -1.34 1.50
N TYR A 48 13.46 -1.46 0.18
CA TYR A 48 12.20 -1.70 -0.52
C TYR A 48 11.57 -3.06 -0.18
N VAL A 49 10.37 -3.02 0.42
CA VAL A 49 9.48 -4.19 0.47
C VAL A 49 8.90 -4.42 -0.93
N CYS A 50 8.83 -5.70 -1.35
CA CYS A 50 8.38 -6.10 -2.69
C CYS A 50 9.08 -5.35 -3.84
N GLY A 51 10.35 -4.97 -3.66
CA GLY A 51 11.11 -4.22 -4.66
C GLY A 51 10.47 -2.87 -5.01
N GLY A 52 9.74 -2.24 -4.09
CA GLY A 52 9.11 -0.94 -4.26
C GLY A 52 7.67 -1.02 -4.77
N CYS A 53 7.19 -2.22 -5.05
CA CYS A 53 5.80 -2.46 -5.40
C CYS A 53 4.90 -2.55 -4.18
N LYS A 54 3.65 -2.15 -4.34
CA LYS A 54 2.59 -2.33 -3.35
C LYS A 54 2.45 -3.82 -2.99
N PRO A 55 2.56 -4.21 -1.71
CA PRO A 55 2.12 -5.52 -1.28
C PRO A 55 0.63 -5.73 -1.54
N ILE A 56 0.26 -6.90 -2.05
CA ILE A 56 -1.14 -7.22 -2.38
C ILE A 56 -1.78 -8.14 -1.34
N GLY A 57 -1.03 -8.51 -0.31
CA GLY A 57 -1.49 -9.33 0.81
C GLY A 57 -0.50 -9.24 1.96
N ALA A 58 -0.97 -9.56 3.15
CA ALA A 58 -0.16 -9.69 4.34
C ALA A 58 -0.61 -10.93 5.11
N GLU A 59 0.35 -11.57 5.76
CA GLU A 59 0.10 -12.64 6.70
C GLU A 59 0.99 -12.41 7.93
N CYS A 60 0.42 -12.63 9.11
CA CYS A 60 1.03 -12.34 10.38
C CYS A 60 0.96 -13.57 11.28
N ARG A 61 1.87 -13.64 12.25
CA ARG A 61 1.84 -14.65 13.32
C ARG A 61 2.60 -14.16 14.53
N VAL A 62 2.34 -14.76 15.68
CA VAL A 62 3.25 -14.66 16.82
C VAL A 62 4.55 -15.38 16.45
N ARG A 63 5.69 -14.74 16.71
CA ARG A 63 7.01 -15.24 16.40
C ARG A 63 7.22 -16.63 16.99
N GLY A 64 7.70 -17.55 16.14
CA GLY A 64 7.90 -18.95 16.52
C GLY A 64 6.63 -19.82 16.52
N SER A 65 5.45 -19.23 16.29
CA SER A 65 4.21 -19.98 16.06
C SER A 65 4.11 -20.48 14.62
N THR A 66 3.32 -21.54 14.41
CA THR A 66 2.87 -21.99 13.08
C THR A 66 1.47 -21.49 12.74
N SER A 67 0.75 -20.91 13.71
CA SER A 67 -0.59 -20.36 13.50
C SER A 67 -0.49 -18.97 12.89
N THR A 68 -0.97 -18.83 11.65
CA THR A 68 -1.00 -17.56 10.94
C THR A 68 -2.40 -16.97 10.91
N PHE A 69 -2.47 -15.66 10.71
CA PHE A 69 -3.71 -14.93 10.47
C PHE A 69 -3.47 -13.84 9.42
N THR A 70 -4.57 -13.40 8.81
CA THR A 70 -4.62 -12.26 7.90
C THR A 70 -5.61 -11.23 8.46
N ARG A 71 -5.86 -10.15 7.73
CA ARG A 71 -6.98 -9.26 8.06
C ARG A 71 -8.35 -9.96 8.07
N TRP A 72 -8.52 -11.03 7.29
CA TRP A 72 -9.83 -11.63 7.01
C TRP A 72 -10.03 -13.03 7.60
N SER A 73 -8.96 -13.67 8.07
CA SER A 73 -8.99 -15.06 8.52
C SER A 73 -8.01 -15.28 9.67
N GLY A 74 -8.34 -16.23 10.55
CA GLY A 74 -7.60 -16.46 11.78
C GLY A 74 -7.91 -15.40 12.84
N THR A 75 -7.20 -15.46 13.96
CA THR A 75 -7.40 -14.54 15.08
C THR A 75 -6.05 -14.30 15.75
N ALA A 76 -5.73 -13.02 15.97
CA ALA A 76 -4.59 -12.64 16.79
C ALA A 76 -4.94 -12.84 18.28
N PRO A 77 -3.98 -13.27 19.12
CA PRO A 77 -4.22 -13.34 20.57
C PRO A 77 -4.41 -11.96 21.21
N ASP A 78 -3.81 -10.91 20.63
CA ASP A 78 -3.91 -9.53 21.12
C ASP A 78 -4.92 -8.68 20.36
N THR A 79 -5.33 -7.59 20.97
CA THR A 79 -6.06 -6.51 20.28
C THR A 79 -5.06 -5.70 19.47
N LEU A 80 -5.17 -5.78 18.14
CA LEU A 80 -4.24 -5.10 17.22
C LEU A 80 -4.75 -3.72 16.80
N ALA A 81 -3.91 -2.70 16.95
CA ALA A 81 -4.15 -1.35 16.43
C ALA A 81 -4.07 -1.29 14.90
N ILE A 82 -3.19 -2.12 14.30
CA ILE A 82 -3.16 -2.36 12.86
C ILE A 82 -3.23 -3.89 12.67
N HIS A 83 -4.36 -4.36 12.15
CA HIS A 83 -4.65 -5.79 12.06
C HIS A 83 -4.19 -6.38 10.71
N CYS A 84 -2.89 -6.65 10.60
CA CYS A 84 -2.24 -7.37 9.50
C CYS A 84 -2.63 -6.86 8.08
N LEU A 85 -2.32 -5.60 7.80
CA LEU A 85 -2.66 -4.91 6.56
C LEU A 85 -1.47 -4.86 5.59
N PRO A 86 -1.65 -5.17 4.28
CA PRO A 86 -0.56 -5.08 3.31
C PRO A 86 0.00 -3.68 3.10
N THR A 87 -0.78 -2.63 3.38
CA THR A 87 -0.39 -1.23 3.17
C THR A 87 0.06 -0.52 4.44
N LYS A 88 -0.14 -1.12 5.62
CA LYS A 88 0.16 -0.51 6.93
C LYS A 88 1.05 -1.38 7.82
N GLY A 89 0.98 -2.69 7.68
CA GLY A 89 1.70 -3.68 8.49
C GLY A 89 0.86 -4.23 9.63
N LEU A 90 1.50 -4.52 10.77
CA LEU A 90 0.86 -4.92 12.02
C LEU A 90 1.33 -4.02 13.15
N ALA A 91 0.45 -3.75 14.12
CA ALA A 91 0.82 -3.06 15.35
C ALA A 91 -0.01 -3.57 16.53
N CYS A 92 0.67 -4.01 17.57
CA CYS A 92 0.11 -4.24 18.89
C CYS A 92 0.58 -3.12 19.83
N VAL A 93 -0.32 -2.61 20.66
CA VAL A 93 0.01 -1.56 21.65
C VAL A 93 -0.24 -2.10 23.05
N ASN A 94 0.77 -2.03 23.93
CA ASN A 94 0.73 -2.57 25.29
C ASN A 94 -0.46 -2.02 26.10
N SER A 95 -0.73 -0.71 25.99
CA SER A 95 -1.84 -0.05 26.71
C SER A 95 -3.24 -0.45 26.24
N GLN A 96 -3.35 -1.16 25.12
CA GLN A 96 -4.61 -1.70 24.60
C GLN A 96 -4.83 -3.16 25.02
N GLN A 97 -3.85 -3.80 25.67
CA GLN A 97 -3.94 -5.20 26.10
C GLN A 97 -4.42 -5.29 27.54
N ALA A 98 -5.20 -6.34 27.83
CA ALA A 98 -5.76 -6.57 29.16
C ALA A 98 -4.70 -6.91 30.21
N ASP A 99 -3.64 -7.60 29.79
CA ASP A 99 -2.47 -7.94 30.62
C ASP A 99 -1.37 -6.86 30.56
N GLY A 100 -1.51 -5.88 29.67
CA GLY A 100 -0.56 -4.78 29.48
C GLY A 100 0.64 -5.12 28.61
N TYR A 101 0.67 -6.27 27.93
CA TYR A 101 1.82 -6.71 27.14
C TYR A 101 1.38 -7.27 25.78
N CYS A 102 2.09 -6.88 24.74
CA CYS A 102 1.96 -7.48 23.42
C CYS A 102 2.73 -8.79 23.31
N ASN A 103 2.21 -9.73 22.51
CA ASN A 103 3.01 -10.80 21.97
C ASN A 103 4.02 -10.26 20.94
N ASP A 104 5.07 -11.05 20.70
CA ASP A 104 6.09 -10.81 19.68
C ASP A 104 5.57 -11.26 18.32
N TYR A 105 5.33 -10.35 17.36
CA TYR A 105 4.77 -10.68 16.05
C TYR A 105 5.82 -10.60 14.94
N GLU A 106 5.59 -11.41 13.91
CA GLU A 106 6.26 -11.27 12.64
C GLU A 106 5.24 -11.20 11.50
N ILE A 107 5.57 -10.44 10.45
CA ILE A 107 4.73 -10.20 9.28
C ILE A 107 5.47 -10.59 8.00
N ARG A 108 4.75 -11.15 7.03
CA ARG A 108 5.25 -11.28 5.65
C ARG A 108 4.25 -10.72 4.66
N TYR A 109 4.76 -10.31 3.50
CA TYR A 109 4.00 -9.64 2.47
C TYR A 109 3.92 -10.50 1.21
N LEU A 110 2.75 -10.53 0.58
CA LEU A 110 2.56 -11.13 -0.73
C LEU A 110 2.90 -10.08 -1.79
N CYS A 111 4.00 -10.29 -2.49
CA CYS A 111 4.47 -9.38 -3.51
C CYS A 111 3.86 -9.71 -4.88
N PRO A 112 3.42 -8.68 -5.64
CA PRO A 112 2.85 -8.90 -6.95
C PRO A 112 3.92 -9.36 -7.95
N THR A 113 3.68 -10.40 -8.77
CA THR A 113 4.46 -10.54 -10.00
C THR A 113 3.91 -9.53 -10.99
N THR A 114 4.79 -8.66 -11.45
CA THR A 114 4.43 -7.51 -12.24
C THR A 114 5.09 -7.62 -13.60
N SER A 115 4.29 -7.72 -14.66
CA SER A 115 4.79 -7.54 -16.03
C SER A 115 4.74 -6.05 -16.38
N GLY A 116 5.82 -5.50 -16.92
CA GLY A 116 5.90 -4.08 -17.27
C GLY A 116 7.31 -3.52 -17.09
N THR A 117 7.54 -2.35 -17.67
CA THR A 117 8.80 -1.61 -17.58
C THR A 117 8.66 -0.46 -16.59
N TRP A 118 9.75 -0.16 -15.89
CA TRP A 118 9.88 1.09 -15.16
C TRP A 118 9.94 2.26 -16.16
N THR A 119 9.42 3.41 -15.76
CA THR A 119 9.76 4.68 -16.42
C THR A 119 11.25 4.96 -16.26
N SER A 120 11.78 5.94 -16.98
CA SER A 120 13.00 6.61 -16.50
C SER A 120 12.71 7.24 -15.13
N TYR A 121 13.77 7.57 -14.39
CA TYR A 121 13.63 8.52 -13.31
C TYR A 121 13.10 9.85 -13.88
N LEU A 122 12.12 10.39 -13.18
CA LEU A 122 11.47 11.66 -13.44
C LEU A 122 11.85 12.59 -12.29
N ASP A 123 12.20 13.81 -12.65
CA ASP A 123 12.66 14.89 -11.79
C ASP A 123 11.93 16.12 -12.32
N ARG A 124 10.92 16.56 -11.57
CA ARG A 124 10.00 17.62 -12.00
C ARG A 124 10.23 18.90 -11.23
N ASP A 125 10.53 18.82 -9.94
CA ASP A 125 10.78 19.98 -9.10
C ASP A 125 12.23 19.96 -8.61
N ASN A 126 12.82 21.13 -8.44
CA ASN A 126 14.12 21.24 -7.79
C ASN A 126 13.90 21.77 -6.38
N PRO A 127 14.76 21.42 -5.41
CA PRO A 127 14.56 21.77 -4.00
C PRO A 127 14.74 23.28 -3.79
N SER A 128 13.66 24.04 -3.97
CA SER A 128 13.64 25.49 -3.92
C SER A 128 12.29 26.00 -3.41
N GLY A 129 12.31 27.11 -2.67
CA GLY A 129 11.09 27.69 -2.08
C GLY A 129 10.38 26.74 -1.10
N ASP A 130 9.39 26.02 -1.61
CA ASP A 130 8.45 25.20 -0.85
C ASP A 130 8.91 23.75 -0.63
N GLY A 131 9.93 23.30 -1.35
CA GLY A 131 10.49 21.95 -1.20
C GLY A 131 10.81 21.30 -2.53
N ASP A 132 10.64 19.98 -2.56
CA ASP A 132 10.92 19.09 -3.68
C ASP A 132 9.75 18.08 -3.81
N PHE A 133 9.12 18.05 -4.99
CA PHE A 133 7.80 17.45 -5.19
C PHE A 133 7.77 16.57 -6.44
N GLU A 134 8.06 15.29 -6.23
CA GLU A 134 8.03 14.23 -7.23
C GLU A 134 6.73 13.41 -7.10
N THR A 135 5.59 14.11 -7.12
CA THR A 135 4.28 13.49 -6.87
C THR A 135 3.61 13.00 -8.15
N VAL A 136 2.86 11.91 -8.04
CA VAL A 136 2.08 11.37 -9.17
C VAL A 136 1.09 12.39 -9.72
N ALA A 137 0.54 13.25 -8.86
CA ALA A 137 -0.39 14.31 -9.25
C ALA A 137 0.31 15.39 -10.08
N ASP A 138 1.45 15.91 -9.60
CA ASP A 138 2.18 16.99 -10.27
C ASP A 138 2.71 16.54 -11.65
N PHE A 139 3.23 15.31 -11.75
CA PHE A 139 3.62 14.75 -13.05
C PHE A 139 2.45 14.71 -14.04
N ARG A 140 1.24 14.37 -13.59
CA ARG A 140 0.06 14.31 -14.46
C ARG A 140 -0.41 15.70 -14.87
N ASP A 141 -0.35 16.67 -13.97
CA ASP A 141 -0.69 18.06 -14.27
C ASP A 141 0.25 18.66 -15.32
N ASP A 142 1.52 18.25 -15.30
CA ASP A 142 2.52 18.60 -16.33
C ASP A 142 2.37 17.77 -17.64
N GLY A 143 1.34 16.92 -17.73
CA GLY A 143 1.01 16.14 -18.93
C GLY A 143 1.79 14.85 -19.09
N VAL A 144 2.52 14.39 -18.06
CA VAL A 144 3.18 13.08 -18.09
C VAL A 144 2.11 12.00 -18.04
N ASN A 145 2.06 11.17 -19.08
CA ASN A 145 1.11 10.06 -19.18
C ASN A 145 1.53 8.85 -18.32
N LEU A 146 1.67 9.05 -17.00
CA LEU A 146 1.98 7.98 -16.05
C LEU A 146 0.88 6.92 -16.08
N CYS A 147 1.27 5.69 -16.43
CA CYS A 147 0.41 4.52 -16.47
C CYS A 147 -0.86 4.68 -17.30
N SER A 148 -0.83 5.46 -18.38
CA SER A 148 -2.02 5.75 -19.19
C SER A 148 -3.17 6.37 -18.38
N GLY A 149 -2.83 7.18 -17.37
CA GLY A 149 -3.77 7.76 -16.39
C GLY A 149 -4.15 6.81 -15.25
N GLY A 150 -3.72 5.54 -15.29
CA GLY A 150 -3.93 4.56 -14.23
C GLY A 150 -3.04 4.77 -13.01
N ARG A 151 -3.33 4.04 -11.92
CA ARG A 151 -2.54 4.09 -10.68
C ARG A 151 -1.22 3.34 -10.88
N PRO A 152 -0.06 3.90 -10.50
CA PRO A 152 1.18 3.13 -10.44
C PRO A 152 1.10 2.03 -9.37
N MET A 153 1.83 0.95 -9.58
CA MET A 153 1.91 -0.17 -8.62
C MET A 153 3.20 -0.16 -7.84
N CYS A 154 4.26 0.44 -8.40
CA CYS A 154 5.58 0.47 -7.80
C CYS A 154 6.18 1.86 -7.96
N ALA A 155 6.96 2.27 -6.97
CA ALA A 155 7.73 3.51 -6.99
C ALA A 155 9.12 3.26 -6.43
N HIS A 156 10.12 3.87 -7.06
CA HIS A 156 11.44 4.07 -6.46
C HIS A 156 11.76 5.55 -6.45
N CYS A 157 12.33 6.04 -5.36
CA CYS A 157 12.77 7.41 -5.22
C CYS A 157 14.16 7.44 -4.61
N ARG A 158 14.96 8.41 -5.06
CA ARG A 158 16.34 8.60 -4.61
C ARG A 158 16.73 10.06 -4.75
N ASP A 159 17.74 10.46 -3.98
CA ASP A 159 18.42 11.74 -4.22
C ASP A 159 19.12 11.67 -5.57
N ARG A 160 18.88 12.65 -6.42
CA ARG A 160 19.42 12.79 -7.77
C ARG A 160 20.94 12.99 -7.77
N VAL A 161 21.49 13.56 -6.70
CA VAL A 161 22.92 13.86 -6.60
C VAL A 161 23.70 12.67 -6.07
N SER A 162 23.32 12.13 -4.91
CA SER A 162 24.04 11.01 -4.28
C SER A 162 23.57 9.63 -4.73
N TYR A 163 22.42 9.53 -5.40
CA TYR A 163 21.72 8.29 -5.72
C TYR A 163 21.34 7.44 -4.50
N LEU A 164 21.39 8.02 -3.31
CA LEU A 164 20.95 7.36 -2.09
C LEU A 164 19.44 7.19 -2.10
N HIS A 165 19.00 6.04 -1.58
CA HIS A 165 17.60 5.80 -1.27
C HIS A 165 17.03 6.93 -0.42
N TYR A 166 15.79 7.37 -0.67
CA TYR A 166 15.21 8.53 0.01
C TYR A 166 15.28 8.42 1.56
N TYR A 167 14.99 7.27 2.17
CA TYR A 167 15.15 7.13 3.63
C TYR A 167 16.60 7.28 4.15
N ALA A 168 17.62 7.16 3.30
CA ALA A 168 19.02 7.30 3.68
C ALA A 168 19.53 8.76 3.59
N THR A 169 18.73 9.71 3.09
CA THR A 169 19.14 11.12 2.97
C THR A 169 19.05 11.89 4.29
N GLY A 170 18.20 11.42 5.21
CA GLY A 170 17.90 12.09 6.47
C GLY A 170 16.77 13.11 6.40
N ASP A 171 16.15 13.33 5.23
CA ASP A 171 14.99 14.23 5.11
C ASP A 171 13.71 13.60 5.66
N THR A 172 12.74 14.48 5.95
CA THR A 172 11.37 14.13 6.34
C THR A 172 10.39 14.42 5.20
N TYR A 173 9.36 13.58 5.08
CA TYR A 173 8.41 13.61 3.96
C TYR A 173 7.00 13.98 4.42
N ASN A 174 6.24 14.59 3.52
CA ASN A 174 4.83 14.88 3.76
C ASN A 174 4.04 13.59 3.99
N THR A 175 2.99 13.64 4.82
CA THR A 175 2.15 12.48 5.14
C THR A 175 1.64 11.80 3.86
N ASN A 176 1.79 10.48 3.76
CA ASN A 176 1.47 9.63 2.60
C ASN A 176 2.30 9.88 1.33
N HIS A 177 3.39 10.67 1.41
CA HIS A 177 4.30 10.98 0.31
C HIS A 177 5.74 10.56 0.62
N ASP A 178 5.91 9.49 1.39
CA ASP A 178 7.20 8.82 1.65
C ASP A 178 7.53 7.82 0.54
N CYS A 179 7.72 8.31 -0.69
CA CYS A 179 7.90 7.51 -1.90
C CYS A 179 6.89 6.36 -2.02
N SER A 180 5.63 6.71 -2.25
CA SER A 180 4.56 5.72 -2.42
C SER A 180 4.21 5.54 -3.89
N TRP A 181 3.74 4.33 -4.22
CA TRP A 181 3.20 4.04 -5.56
C TRP A 181 1.95 4.86 -5.89
N GLU A 182 1.24 5.41 -4.90
CA GLU A 182 0.00 6.19 -5.12
C GLU A 182 0.29 7.68 -5.29
N ASN A 183 1.16 8.23 -4.44
CA ASN A 183 1.33 9.68 -4.34
C ASN A 183 2.74 10.15 -4.73
N GLY A 184 3.70 9.26 -4.96
CA GLY A 184 5.09 9.64 -5.22
C GLY A 184 5.81 10.10 -3.95
N LEU A 185 6.76 11.02 -4.11
CA LEU A 185 7.54 11.60 -3.02
C LEU A 185 7.28 13.10 -2.92
N ALA A 186 7.10 13.60 -1.70
CA ALA A 186 7.05 15.04 -1.43
C ALA A 186 7.82 15.33 -0.15
N CYS A 187 8.83 16.18 -0.28
CA CYS A 187 9.54 16.79 0.82
C CYS A 187 9.28 18.30 0.75
N SER A 188 8.51 18.83 1.69
CA SER A 188 8.34 20.29 1.82
C SER A 188 9.33 20.86 2.83
N THR A 189 9.75 22.11 2.64
CA THR A 189 10.63 22.79 3.60
C THR A 189 10.00 22.88 4.99
N ALA A 190 8.67 22.95 5.07
CA ALA A 190 7.91 22.94 6.30
C ALA A 190 8.02 21.63 7.09
N VAL A 191 7.95 20.46 6.43
CA VAL A 191 8.07 19.16 7.11
C VAL A 191 9.53 18.81 7.39
N ASN A 192 10.45 19.25 6.52
CA ASN A 192 11.88 18.94 6.67
C ASN A 192 12.58 19.88 7.66
N GLY A 193 12.00 21.05 7.94
CA GLY A 193 12.64 22.09 8.76
C GLY A 193 13.85 22.76 8.05
N GLY A 194 13.92 22.63 6.72
CA GLY A 194 15.03 23.10 5.90
C GLY A 194 14.89 22.70 4.44
N THR A 195 15.88 23.02 3.61
CA THR A 195 15.90 22.63 2.19
C THR A 195 15.98 21.10 2.05
N CYS A 196 15.14 20.54 1.21
CA CYS A 196 15.14 19.12 0.86
C CYS A 196 16.35 18.77 -0.03
N LYS A 197 16.66 17.47 -0.14
CA LYS A 197 17.43 16.96 -1.28
C LYS A 197 16.62 17.09 -2.56
N ASP A 198 17.35 16.99 -3.66
CA ASP A 198 16.85 16.99 -5.03
C ASP A 198 16.46 15.55 -5.35
N TYR A 199 15.17 15.21 -5.34
CA TYR A 199 14.71 13.84 -5.54
C TYR A 199 14.31 13.59 -6.98
N GLU A 200 14.48 12.34 -7.40
CA GLU A 200 13.85 11.83 -8.61
C GLU A 200 13.07 10.56 -8.29
N ALA A 201 11.94 10.37 -8.98
CA ALA A 201 11.06 9.23 -8.83
C ALA A 201 10.90 8.47 -10.15
N GLN A 202 10.92 7.14 -10.08
CA GLN A 202 10.47 6.29 -11.19
C GLN A 202 9.30 5.44 -10.77
N PHE A 203 8.41 5.16 -11.71
CA PHE A 203 7.19 4.41 -11.48
C PHE A 203 7.14 3.19 -12.36
N LYS A 204 6.51 2.13 -11.86
CA LYS A 204 6.15 0.97 -12.67
C LYS A 204 4.65 0.91 -12.78
N CYS A 205 4.19 0.72 -14.01
CA CYS A 205 2.79 0.60 -14.39
C CYS A 205 2.48 -0.84 -14.83
N PRO A 206 2.65 -1.85 -13.96
CA PRO A 206 2.49 -3.20 -14.39
C PRO A 206 1.03 -3.56 -14.60
N THR A 207 0.79 -4.41 -15.58
CA THR A 207 -0.47 -5.13 -15.63
C THR A 207 -0.40 -6.24 -14.59
N ILE A 208 -1.36 -6.22 -13.66
CA ILE A 208 -1.70 -7.42 -12.90
C ILE A 208 -2.42 -8.30 -13.91
N CYS A 209 -1.73 -9.34 -14.37
CA CYS A 209 -2.18 -10.13 -15.52
C CYS A 209 -3.60 -10.68 -15.30
N THR A 210 -4.52 -10.38 -16.22
CA THR A 210 -5.83 -11.02 -16.30
C THR A 210 -5.74 -12.12 -17.39
N CYS A 211 -6.00 -13.39 -17.04
CA CYS A 211 -5.56 -14.62 -17.72
C CYS A 211 -5.59 -14.64 -19.27
N SER A 212 -4.51 -15.15 -19.92
CA SER A 212 -4.31 -16.59 -20.17
C SER A 212 -2.96 -17.20 -19.73
N SER A 213 -2.08 -16.46 -19.03
CA SER A 213 -0.78 -17.02 -18.63
C SER A 213 -0.22 -16.59 -17.25
N CYS A 214 -0.88 -15.69 -16.51
CA CYS A 214 -0.55 -15.38 -15.11
C CYS A 214 -1.84 -15.02 -14.33
N SER A 215 -1.88 -15.40 -13.04
CA SER A 215 -2.98 -15.39 -12.05
C SER A 215 -4.13 -14.37 -12.20
N CYS A 216 -5.31 -14.91 -12.54
CA CYS A 216 -6.69 -14.72 -12.03
C CYS A 216 -7.25 -13.38 -11.48
N ALA A 217 -6.55 -12.26 -11.53
CA ALA A 217 -7.14 -11.02 -11.02
C ALA A 217 -8.35 -10.56 -11.85
N THR A 218 -9.49 -10.27 -11.22
CA THR A 218 -10.73 -9.88 -11.90
C THR A 218 -11.36 -8.68 -11.22
N TRP A 219 -11.82 -7.71 -12.02
CA TRP A 219 -12.60 -6.59 -11.51
C TRP A 219 -14.00 -7.06 -11.10
N THR A 220 -14.45 -6.63 -9.93
CA THR A 220 -15.86 -6.76 -9.54
C THR A 220 -16.76 -5.95 -10.48
N SER A 221 -18.08 -6.19 -10.41
CA SER A 221 -19.04 -5.18 -10.85
C SER A 221 -18.85 -3.88 -10.04
N TRP A 222 -19.35 -2.77 -10.57
CA TRP A 222 -19.49 -1.55 -9.78
C TRP A 222 -20.41 -1.82 -8.59
N LEU A 223 -19.98 -1.37 -7.42
CA LEU A 223 -20.62 -1.48 -6.12
C LEU A 223 -21.01 -0.07 -5.69
N ASN A 224 -22.25 0.07 -5.25
CA ASN A 224 -22.79 1.25 -4.59
C ASN A 224 -23.57 0.68 -3.40
N ARG A 225 -22.85 0.46 -2.29
CA ARG A 225 -23.41 -0.17 -1.08
C ARG A 225 -24.06 0.87 -0.18
N ASP A 226 -23.63 2.11 -0.30
CA ASP A 226 -24.20 3.25 0.38
C ASP A 226 -24.59 4.30 -0.66
N ASN A 227 -25.55 5.15 -0.31
CA ASN A 227 -25.94 6.28 -1.15
C ASN A 227 -25.57 7.58 -0.45
N GLN A 228 -25.71 8.72 -1.14
CA GLN A 228 -25.36 10.04 -0.59
C GLN A 228 -26.24 10.53 0.58
N GLY A 229 -27.12 9.69 1.11
CA GLY A 229 -28.02 10.02 2.21
C GLY A 229 -27.34 10.12 3.57
N GLY A 230 -28.08 10.52 4.61
CA GLY A 230 -27.56 10.54 5.98
C GLY A 230 -26.29 11.39 6.15
N SER A 231 -25.19 10.78 6.58
CA SER A 231 -23.92 11.46 6.90
C SER A 231 -22.94 11.58 5.74
N GLY A 232 -23.21 10.98 4.58
CA GLY A 232 -22.28 10.97 3.46
C GLY A 232 -22.48 9.76 2.58
N ASP A 233 -21.49 9.45 1.75
CA ASP A 233 -21.45 8.25 0.93
C ASP A 233 -20.23 7.40 1.30
N TRP A 234 -20.47 6.17 1.75
CA TRP A 234 -19.49 5.31 2.43
C TRP A 234 -19.31 3.95 1.74
N GLU A 235 -18.27 3.84 0.93
CA GLU A 235 -17.86 2.63 0.21
C GLU A 235 -16.63 1.98 0.85
N LEU A 236 -16.72 1.69 2.15
CA LEU A 236 -15.59 1.27 2.99
C LEU A 236 -15.27 -0.23 2.92
N VAL A 237 -13.96 -0.53 2.95
CA VAL A 237 -13.39 -1.88 3.09
C VAL A 237 -12.87 -2.09 4.50
N GLY A 238 -13.25 -3.21 5.14
CA GLY A 238 -12.69 -3.60 6.44
C GLY A 238 -13.56 -4.59 7.21
N PRO A 239 -13.15 -5.00 8.43
CA PRO A 239 -13.90 -5.96 9.25
C PRO A 239 -15.30 -5.49 9.65
N THR A 240 -15.47 -4.19 9.89
CA THR A 240 -16.78 -3.54 10.12
C THR A 240 -17.41 -3.03 8.82
N GLY A 241 -16.72 -3.19 7.69
CA GLY A 241 -17.15 -2.79 6.34
C GLY A 241 -17.42 -4.00 5.45
N HIS A 242 -17.19 -3.86 4.15
CA HIS A 242 -17.34 -4.94 3.17
C HIS A 242 -15.99 -5.55 2.79
N ASN A 243 -15.95 -6.88 2.64
CA ASN A 243 -14.89 -7.55 1.90
C ASN A 243 -15.37 -7.82 0.46
N PRO A 244 -14.82 -7.12 -0.57
CA PRO A 244 -15.23 -7.31 -1.96
C PRO A 244 -14.57 -8.50 -2.66
N CYS A 245 -13.58 -9.14 -2.03
CA CYS A 245 -12.70 -10.13 -2.64
C CYS A 245 -12.75 -11.51 -1.94
N SER A 246 -13.91 -11.89 -1.41
CA SER A 246 -14.15 -13.22 -0.81
C SER A 246 -13.11 -13.68 0.22
N GLY A 247 -12.68 -12.77 1.09
CA GLY A 247 -11.68 -13.04 2.14
C GLY A 247 -10.24 -12.71 1.75
N HIS A 248 -10.01 -12.14 0.57
CA HIS A 248 -8.71 -11.63 0.15
C HIS A 248 -8.64 -10.10 0.23
N GLU A 249 -7.41 -9.58 0.20
CA GLU A 249 -7.12 -8.16 0.08
C GLU A 249 -7.46 -7.66 -1.33
N PRO A 250 -8.15 -6.51 -1.46
CA PRO A 250 -8.30 -5.87 -2.77
C PRO A 250 -6.96 -5.38 -3.28
N ILE A 251 -6.65 -5.72 -4.52
CA ILE A 251 -5.37 -5.37 -5.15
C ILE A 251 -5.40 -3.91 -5.60
N ASP A 252 -6.47 -3.53 -6.29
CA ASP A 252 -6.70 -2.18 -6.82
C ASP A 252 -8.17 -1.75 -6.66
N ILE A 253 -8.45 -0.46 -6.84
CA ILE A 253 -9.77 0.14 -6.71
C ILE A 253 -9.95 1.23 -7.76
N GLN A 254 -11.18 1.37 -8.25
CA GLN A 254 -11.61 2.52 -9.03
C GLN A 254 -12.87 3.10 -8.40
N CYS A 255 -12.95 4.43 -8.35
CA CYS A 255 -14.10 5.14 -7.79
C CYS A 255 -14.54 6.24 -8.77
N ARG A 256 -15.86 6.42 -8.92
CA ARG A 256 -16.42 7.44 -9.80
C ARG A 256 -17.79 7.89 -9.31
N VAL A 257 -18.20 9.08 -9.74
CA VAL A 257 -19.57 9.55 -9.54
C VAL A 257 -20.51 8.69 -10.38
N ARG A 258 -21.50 8.10 -9.73
CA ARG A 258 -22.52 7.26 -10.35
C ARG A 258 -23.37 8.09 -11.32
N GLY A 259 -23.65 7.52 -12.48
CA GLY A 259 -24.44 8.16 -13.54
C GLY A 259 -23.63 9.06 -14.49
N THR A 260 -22.67 9.86 -14.00
CA THR A 260 -21.79 10.67 -14.86
C THR A 260 -20.49 9.95 -15.24
N ASN A 261 -20.08 8.95 -14.45
CA ASN A 261 -18.79 8.27 -14.54
C ASN A 261 -17.58 9.19 -14.36
N GLN A 262 -17.78 10.39 -13.81
CA GLN A 262 -16.71 11.32 -13.52
C GLN A 262 -15.76 10.72 -12.46
N PRO A 263 -14.43 10.72 -12.68
CA PRO A 263 -13.46 10.27 -11.68
C PRO A 263 -13.62 11.01 -10.35
N TRP A 264 -13.44 10.31 -9.24
CA TRP A 264 -13.68 10.85 -7.91
C TRP A 264 -12.80 12.06 -7.57
N ASP A 265 -11.57 12.07 -8.06
CA ASP A 265 -10.56 13.12 -7.88
C ASP A 265 -10.84 14.36 -8.73
N GLN A 266 -11.67 14.23 -9.77
CA GLN A 266 -12.11 15.33 -10.62
C GLN A 266 -13.48 15.87 -10.25
N ALA A 267 -14.16 15.24 -9.27
CA ALA A 267 -15.51 15.62 -8.86
C ALA A 267 -15.56 16.93 -8.03
N GLY A 268 -14.41 17.40 -7.54
CA GLY A 268 -14.33 18.66 -6.77
C GLY A 268 -14.92 18.59 -5.35
N GLN A 269 -15.12 17.38 -4.81
CA GLN A 269 -15.56 17.16 -3.43
C GLN A 269 -14.39 16.81 -2.50
N VAL A 270 -14.52 17.16 -1.23
CA VAL A 270 -13.54 16.81 -0.20
C VAL A 270 -13.74 15.34 0.16
N ILE A 271 -12.79 14.49 -0.22
CA ILE A 271 -12.88 13.04 0.00
C ILE A 271 -12.08 12.63 1.23
N ARG A 272 -12.75 11.98 2.18
CA ARG A 272 -12.16 11.54 3.46
C ARG A 272 -11.30 10.30 3.29
N VAL A 273 -11.81 9.28 2.59
CA VAL A 273 -11.04 8.08 2.23
C VAL A 273 -10.84 8.08 0.72
N LYS A 274 -9.59 8.34 0.30
CA LYS A 274 -9.22 8.71 -1.07
C LYS A 274 -9.10 7.51 -2.02
N CYS A 275 -10.17 6.73 -2.16
CA CYS A 275 -10.23 5.61 -3.11
C CYS A 275 -9.01 4.67 -3.00
N THR A 276 -8.78 4.08 -1.83
CA THR A 276 -7.64 3.18 -1.59
C THR A 276 -8.12 1.74 -1.48
N PRO A 277 -7.39 0.73 -2.02
CA PRO A 277 -7.89 -0.65 -1.99
C PRO A 277 -8.05 -1.22 -0.58
N SER A 278 -7.24 -0.75 0.37
CA SER A 278 -7.28 -1.22 1.76
C SER A 278 -8.44 -0.65 2.57
N GLU A 279 -8.90 0.57 2.26
CA GLU A 279 -9.88 1.30 3.08
C GLU A 279 -11.19 1.61 2.33
N GLY A 280 -11.18 1.58 0.99
CA GLY A 280 -12.32 1.87 0.15
C GLY A 280 -12.41 3.35 -0.24
N PHE A 281 -13.60 3.92 -0.17
CA PHE A 281 -13.88 5.31 -0.48
C PHE A 281 -14.91 5.89 0.50
N ALA A 282 -14.76 7.17 0.84
CA ALA A 282 -15.75 7.85 1.68
C ALA A 282 -15.77 9.35 1.41
N CYS A 283 -16.99 9.87 1.20
CA CYS A 283 -17.31 11.28 1.23
C CYS A 283 -18.20 11.58 2.44
N VAL A 284 -17.93 12.68 3.16
CA VAL A 284 -18.71 13.07 4.34
C VAL A 284 -19.47 14.37 4.06
N ASN A 285 -20.79 14.37 4.27
CA ASN A 285 -21.67 15.52 3.95
C ASN A 285 -21.24 16.79 4.68
N SER A 286 -20.87 16.68 5.96
CA SER A 286 -20.44 17.82 6.79
C SER A 286 -19.09 18.43 6.38
N GLU A 287 -18.31 17.73 5.55
CA GLU A 287 -17.04 18.24 5.01
C GLU A 287 -17.22 18.96 3.67
N GLN A 288 -18.41 18.86 3.07
CA GLN A 288 -18.67 19.47 1.77
C GLN A 288 -19.16 20.90 1.93
N ARG A 289 -18.62 21.79 1.09
CA ARG A 289 -19.11 23.18 0.99
C ARG A 289 -20.58 23.24 0.54
N SER A 290 -21.01 22.31 -0.29
CA SER A 290 -22.40 22.16 -0.72
C SER A 290 -23.31 21.55 0.37
N GLY A 291 -22.73 20.98 1.43
CA GLY A 291 -23.44 20.26 2.49
C GLY A 291 -23.87 18.84 2.12
N TYR A 292 -23.52 18.34 0.93
CA TYR A 292 -23.86 16.98 0.49
C TYR A 292 -22.80 16.40 -0.44
N CYS A 293 -22.61 15.09 -0.35
CA CYS A 293 -21.83 14.26 -1.25
C CYS A 293 -22.59 13.94 -2.53
N TYR A 294 -21.86 13.70 -3.61
CA TYR A 294 -22.40 13.01 -4.78
C TYR A 294 -22.59 11.52 -4.45
N ASP A 295 -23.36 10.85 -5.31
CA ASP A 295 -23.52 9.40 -5.29
C ASP A 295 -22.32 8.78 -6.02
N TYR A 296 -21.47 8.04 -5.33
CA TYR A 296 -20.29 7.38 -5.86
C TYR A 296 -20.53 5.87 -6.00
N GLU A 297 -19.76 5.25 -6.89
CA GLU A 297 -19.66 3.80 -6.97
C GLU A 297 -18.19 3.41 -7.11
N VAL A 298 -17.87 2.23 -6.57
CA VAL A 298 -16.52 1.67 -6.55
C VAL A 298 -16.48 0.29 -7.18
N ARG A 299 -15.32 -0.10 -7.70
CA ARG A 299 -15.05 -1.50 -8.03
C ARG A 299 -13.65 -1.87 -7.63
N PHE A 300 -13.45 -3.14 -7.33
CA PHE A 300 -12.18 -3.64 -6.82
C PHE A 300 -11.59 -4.67 -7.78
N LEU A 301 -10.27 -4.67 -7.91
CA LEU A 301 -9.54 -5.75 -8.55
C LEU A 301 -9.21 -6.78 -7.48
N CYS A 302 -9.80 -7.97 -7.59
CA CYS A 302 -9.60 -9.07 -6.65
C CYS A 302 -8.71 -10.15 -7.27
N PRO A 303 -7.93 -10.91 -6.48
CA PRO A 303 -7.14 -12.04 -6.97
C PRO A 303 -7.98 -13.22 -7.46
#